data_AF-A0A8H4KWE3-F1
#
_entry.id   AF-A0A8H4KWE3-F1
#
_cell.length_a   1.000
_cell.length_b   1.000
_cell.length_c   1.000
_cell.angle_alpha   90.00
_cell.angle_beta   90.00
_cell.angle_gamma   90.00
#
_symmetry.space_group_name_H-M   'P 1'
#
loop_
_entity.id
_entity.type
_entity.pdbx_description
1 polymer ?
#
loop_
_entity_poly.entity_id
_entity_poly.type
_entity_poly.pdbx_seq_one_letter_code
_entity_poly.pdbx_strand_id
1 'polypeptide(L)'
;MFSGSTVVNIEHLRDGGYETRLAAQTALFRRTRLLYDLDYELDPLVIIQSLLLMTLRSGNQGEEKDAWHWVGVAVSLAYAIGLNKIPPAARRMSPEFKLKKRLWWCCLVREQLVALETNRSSRIRPNDWRTTTLTIDDFEFRHLPKKVIDFYSNCGMMKNPNLQHELATIFTAEAGLCTITSRLTQASSVFKHASKPDTRDLGILPDISELDSVDEERLYWAQSLPSCCYIRDVTPTGVGEDKLLIATRRSILHMLYYATSCIVNRMRHMSYIASVDLKSSVRAPTTSQLRVREAVLHITRIIDDLDRHGLIGSLPATERTIIYSAISMSMQVMD
;
A
#
# COMPACT_ATOMS: atom_id res chain seq x y z
N MET A 1 9.94 11.23 -14.56
CA MET A 1 10.37 10.36 -15.70
C MET A 1 10.52 8.90 -15.30
N PHE A 2 11.27 8.55 -14.24
CA PHE A 2 11.46 7.15 -13.82
C PHE A 2 10.13 6.38 -13.61
N SER A 3 9.24 6.85 -12.72
CA SER A 3 8.00 6.15 -12.37
C SER A 3 7.05 5.90 -13.54
N GLY A 4 7.05 6.77 -14.55
CA GLY A 4 6.24 6.60 -15.77
C GLY A 4 6.80 5.57 -16.76
N SER A 5 8.08 5.21 -16.65
CA SER A 5 8.71 4.25 -17.57
C SER A 5 8.21 2.81 -17.42
N THR A 6 7.46 2.51 -16.36
CA THR A 6 6.80 1.21 -16.15
C THR A 6 5.61 1.01 -17.07
N VAL A 7 4.87 2.09 -17.37
CA VAL A 7 3.56 2.04 -18.04
C VAL A 7 3.55 2.68 -19.42
N VAL A 8 4.50 3.57 -19.73
CA VAL A 8 4.58 4.21 -21.05
C VAL A 8 4.76 3.18 -22.18
N ASN A 9 4.22 3.44 -23.36
CA ASN A 9 4.44 2.59 -24.53
C ASN A 9 5.96 2.41 -24.80
N ILE A 10 6.37 1.18 -25.09
CA ILE A 10 7.77 0.82 -25.35
C ILE A 10 8.35 1.58 -26.55
N GLU A 11 7.52 1.98 -27.51
CA GLU A 11 7.94 2.79 -28.67
C GLU A 11 8.55 4.12 -28.23
N HIS A 12 7.90 4.85 -27.31
CA HIS A 12 8.43 6.09 -26.76
C HIS A 12 9.74 5.90 -25.98
N LEU A 13 9.94 4.72 -25.37
CA LEU A 13 11.21 4.41 -24.71
C LEU A 13 12.33 4.15 -25.73
N ARG A 14 12.01 3.48 -26.84
CA ARG A 14 12.94 3.22 -27.94
C ARG A 14 13.34 4.50 -28.64
N ASP A 15 12.40 5.40 -28.90
CA ASP A 15 12.68 6.75 -29.43
C ASP A 15 13.60 7.55 -28.49
N GLY A 16 13.47 7.33 -27.18
CA GLY A 16 14.36 7.87 -26.15
C GLY A 16 15.73 7.19 -26.04
N GLY A 17 16.03 6.22 -26.90
CA GLY A 17 17.30 5.49 -26.94
C GLY A 17 17.39 4.29 -26.00
N TYR A 18 16.27 3.78 -25.48
CA TYR A 18 16.24 2.60 -24.61
C TYR A 18 15.70 1.37 -25.35
N GLU A 19 16.53 0.34 -25.51
CA GLU A 19 16.14 -0.90 -26.21
C GLU A 19 15.04 -1.68 -25.48
N THR A 20 15.09 -1.68 -24.14
CA THR A 20 14.16 -2.41 -23.28
C THR A 20 13.61 -1.52 -22.17
N ARG A 21 12.42 -1.88 -21.67
CA ARG A 21 11.80 -1.22 -20.51
C ARG A 21 12.68 -1.27 -19.27
N LEU A 22 13.34 -2.40 -19.04
CA LEU A 22 14.27 -2.58 -17.93
C LEU A 22 15.49 -1.65 -18.04
N ALA A 23 16.04 -1.49 -19.24
CA ALA A 23 17.14 -0.56 -19.50
C ALA A 23 16.72 0.89 -19.20
N ALA A 24 15.53 1.30 -19.69
CA ALA A 24 14.97 2.63 -19.40
C ALA A 24 14.79 2.87 -17.90
N GLN A 25 14.14 1.92 -17.19
CA GLN A 25 13.92 2.00 -15.74
C GLN A 25 15.25 2.13 -14.99
N THR A 26 16.24 1.32 -15.34
CA THR A 26 17.56 1.32 -14.70
C THR A 26 18.28 2.65 -14.92
N ALA A 27 18.32 3.14 -16.16
CA ALA A 27 18.97 4.39 -16.50
C ALA A 27 18.30 5.60 -15.83
N LEU A 28 16.97 5.68 -15.91
CA LEU A 28 16.21 6.78 -15.30
C LEU A 28 16.29 6.77 -13.79
N PHE A 29 16.25 5.60 -13.15
CA PHE A 29 16.42 5.48 -11.70
C PHE A 29 17.82 5.95 -11.27
N ARG A 30 18.87 5.52 -11.97
CA ARG A 30 20.25 5.97 -11.69
C ARG A 30 20.38 7.48 -11.80
N ARG A 31 19.78 8.09 -12.82
CA ARG A 31 19.77 9.56 -12.98
C ARG A 31 19.03 10.25 -11.83
N THR A 32 17.85 9.78 -11.45
CA THR A 32 17.09 10.33 -10.31
C THR A 32 17.89 10.19 -9.02
N ARG A 33 18.53 9.05 -8.78
CA ARG A 33 19.40 8.83 -7.63
C ARG A 33 20.60 9.78 -7.62
N LEU A 34 21.27 9.98 -8.77
CA LEU A 34 22.39 10.93 -8.86
C LEU A 34 21.96 12.35 -8.52
N LEU A 35 20.79 12.80 -8.99
CA LEU A 35 20.27 14.12 -8.64
C LEU A 35 19.98 14.25 -7.14
N TYR A 36 19.48 13.18 -6.52
CA TYR A 36 19.29 13.12 -5.07
C TYR A 36 20.62 13.14 -4.31
N ASP A 37 21.58 12.30 -4.69
CA ASP A 37 22.90 12.19 -4.04
C ASP A 37 23.75 13.47 -4.23
N LEU A 38 23.43 14.32 -5.21
CA LEU A 38 24.06 15.63 -5.45
C LEU A 38 23.32 16.81 -4.79
N ASP A 39 22.28 16.55 -4.00
CA ASP A 39 21.45 17.59 -3.36
C ASP A 39 20.92 18.64 -4.36
N TYR A 40 20.56 18.21 -5.58
CA TYR A 40 20.17 19.14 -6.66
C TYR A 40 18.84 19.86 -6.37
N GLU A 41 17.88 19.16 -5.78
CA GLU A 41 16.61 19.73 -5.34
C GLU A 41 16.70 20.08 -3.86
N LEU A 42 16.16 21.24 -3.48
CA LEU A 42 16.20 21.76 -2.11
C LEU A 42 14.82 21.80 -1.46
N ASP A 43 13.73 21.79 -2.23
CA ASP A 43 12.38 21.72 -1.67
C ASP A 43 12.13 20.32 -1.06
N PRO A 44 11.98 20.22 0.27
CA PRO A 44 11.79 18.93 0.93
C PRO A 44 10.50 18.22 0.50
N LEU A 45 9.46 18.95 0.06
CA LEU A 45 8.24 18.32 -0.44
C LEU A 45 8.49 17.60 -1.77
N VAL A 46 9.25 18.21 -2.67
CA VAL A 46 9.63 17.63 -3.97
C VAL A 46 10.58 16.44 -3.76
N ILE A 47 11.49 16.54 -2.80
CA ILE A 47 12.37 15.43 -2.42
C ILE A 47 11.55 14.24 -1.89
N ILE A 48 10.63 14.46 -0.95
CA ILE A 48 9.76 13.38 -0.43
C ILE A 48 8.94 12.74 -1.56
N GLN A 49 8.33 13.54 -2.44
CA GLN A 49 7.59 13.02 -3.60
C GLN A 49 8.48 12.16 -4.51
N SER A 50 9.71 12.61 -4.77
CA SER A 50 10.68 11.89 -5.61
C SER A 50 11.08 10.57 -4.96
N LEU A 51 11.39 10.57 -3.66
CA LEU A 51 11.72 9.37 -2.90
C LEU A 51 10.57 8.35 -2.89
N LEU A 52 9.34 8.81 -2.67
CA LEU A 52 8.15 7.93 -2.75
C LEU A 52 8.02 7.31 -4.15
N LEU A 53 8.23 8.08 -5.22
CA LEU A 53 8.19 7.54 -6.59
C LEU A 53 9.33 6.56 -6.88
N MET A 54 10.51 6.76 -6.30
CA MET A 54 11.64 5.83 -6.42
C MET A 54 11.33 4.46 -5.82
N THR A 55 10.50 4.40 -4.77
CA THR A 55 10.11 3.11 -4.16
C THR A 55 9.29 2.22 -5.11
N LEU A 56 8.72 2.75 -6.20
CA LEU A 56 7.88 1.99 -7.14
C LEU A 56 8.68 1.01 -8.02
N ARG A 57 10.01 1.05 -7.96
CA ARG A 57 10.89 0.14 -8.70
C ARG A 57 10.78 -1.29 -8.16
N SER A 58 10.71 -2.28 -9.05
CA SER A 58 10.98 -3.67 -8.68
C SER A 58 12.43 -3.77 -8.19
N GLY A 59 12.65 -4.31 -6.99
CA GLY A 59 14.01 -4.58 -6.52
C GLY A 59 14.73 -5.53 -7.47
N ASN A 60 15.87 -5.09 -8.02
CA ASN A 60 16.77 -6.00 -8.73
C ASN A 60 17.64 -6.72 -7.68
N GLN A 61 17.92 -8.02 -7.89
CA GLN A 61 18.88 -8.73 -7.05
C GLN A 61 20.25 -8.02 -7.11
N GLY A 62 20.80 -7.69 -5.94
CA GLY A 62 22.11 -7.03 -5.82
C GLY A 62 22.11 -5.50 -5.63
N GLU A 63 20.94 -4.84 -5.57
CA GLU A 63 20.90 -3.42 -5.17
C GLU A 63 20.93 -3.26 -3.65
N GLU A 64 21.89 -2.49 -3.15
CA GLU A 64 22.09 -2.24 -1.71
C GLU A 64 20.93 -1.43 -1.07
N LYS A 65 20.21 -0.64 -1.86
CA LYS A 65 19.11 0.25 -1.42
C LYS A 65 17.78 -0.15 -2.06
N ASP A 66 17.01 -0.97 -1.35
CA ASP A 66 15.67 -1.44 -1.74
C ASP A 66 14.57 -0.37 -1.50
N ALA A 67 13.32 -0.70 -1.85
CA ALA A 67 12.17 0.17 -1.59
C ALA A 67 12.03 0.54 -0.09
N TRP A 68 12.42 -0.36 0.82
CA TRP A 68 12.40 -0.14 2.26
C TRP A 68 13.39 0.94 2.72
N HIS A 69 14.55 1.04 2.09
CA HIS A 69 15.48 2.14 2.31
C HIS A 69 14.86 3.47 1.90
N TRP A 70 14.39 3.60 0.66
CA TRP A 70 13.90 4.87 0.11
C TRP A 70 12.65 5.40 0.83
N VAL A 71 11.72 4.51 1.19
CA VAL A 71 10.55 4.90 1.98
C VAL A 71 10.96 5.35 3.39
N GLY A 72 11.95 4.69 4.00
CA GLY A 72 12.50 5.08 5.29
C GLY A 72 13.07 6.51 5.28
N VAL A 73 13.83 6.85 4.23
CA VAL A 73 14.35 8.21 4.03
C VAL A 73 13.21 9.22 3.86
N ALA A 74 12.20 8.90 3.04
CA ALA A 74 11.03 9.77 2.82
C ALA A 74 10.27 10.03 4.13
N VAL A 75 10.07 8.99 4.94
CA VAL A 75 9.41 9.08 6.25
C VAL A 75 10.24 9.94 7.21
N SER A 76 11.55 9.72 7.31
CA SER A 76 12.44 10.54 8.15
C SER A 76 12.39 12.03 7.78
N LEU A 77 12.41 12.35 6.48
CA LEU A 77 12.30 13.72 6.01
C LEU A 77 10.91 14.32 6.30
N ALA A 78 9.85 13.53 6.13
CA ALA A 78 8.49 13.94 6.48
C ALA A 78 8.34 14.28 7.97
N TYR A 79 8.98 13.51 8.87
CA TYR A 79 9.06 13.83 10.30
C TYR A 79 9.86 15.12 10.54
N ALA A 80 11.01 15.30 9.88
CA ALA A 80 11.88 16.46 10.07
C ALA A 80 11.18 17.78 9.75
N ILE A 81 10.35 17.81 8.70
CA ILE A 81 9.58 19.01 8.33
C ILE A 81 8.18 19.08 8.99
N GLY A 82 7.86 18.14 9.89
CA GLY A 82 6.65 18.17 10.70
C GLY A 82 5.36 17.75 10.00
N LEU A 83 5.42 16.97 8.91
CA LEU A 83 4.22 16.48 8.21
C LEU A 83 3.36 15.54 9.09
N ASN A 84 3.93 14.98 10.15
CA ASN A 84 3.26 14.08 11.09
C ASN A 84 2.43 14.80 12.16
N LYS A 85 2.46 16.14 12.25
CA LYS A 85 1.80 16.93 13.31
C LYS A 85 0.87 18.03 12.76
N ILE A 86 0.26 17.81 11.60
CA ILE A 86 -0.59 18.83 10.95
C ILE A 86 -1.90 19.01 11.75
N PRO A 87 -2.19 20.22 12.28
CA PRO A 87 -3.28 20.43 13.22
C PRO A 87 -4.67 20.39 12.54
N PRO A 88 -5.75 20.07 13.29
CA PRO A 88 -7.11 20.03 12.76
C PRO A 88 -7.63 21.36 12.19
N ALA A 89 -7.19 22.48 12.77
CA ALA A 89 -7.53 23.83 12.30
C ALA A 89 -7.02 24.12 10.88
N ALA A 90 -6.14 23.28 10.34
CA ALA A 90 -5.66 23.35 8.97
C ALA A 90 -6.69 23.04 7.89
N ARG A 91 -7.90 22.60 8.25
CA ARG A 91 -8.99 22.37 7.29
C ARG A 91 -9.42 23.62 6.52
N ARG A 92 -9.22 24.83 7.07
CA ARG A 92 -9.45 26.13 6.39
C ARG A 92 -8.19 26.71 5.75
N MET A 93 -7.06 25.99 5.80
CA MET A 93 -5.76 26.53 5.45
C MET A 93 -5.41 26.27 3.97
N SER A 94 -4.37 26.97 3.51
CA SER A 94 -3.97 27.09 2.11
C SER A 94 -3.81 25.75 1.37
N PRO A 95 -3.87 25.74 0.02
CA PRO A 95 -3.57 24.56 -0.81
C PRO A 95 -2.30 23.80 -0.40
N GLU A 96 -1.31 24.51 0.13
CA GLU A 96 -0.06 23.95 0.65
C GLU A 96 -0.28 23.00 1.83
N PHE A 97 -1.16 23.32 2.77
CA PHE A 97 -1.45 22.44 3.91
C PHE A 97 -2.16 21.17 3.48
N LYS A 98 -3.07 21.26 2.51
CA LYS A 98 -3.71 20.09 1.92
C LYS A 98 -2.68 19.19 1.24
N LEU A 99 -1.73 19.77 0.49
CA LEU A 99 -0.63 19.01 -0.12
C LEU A 99 0.23 18.31 0.94
N LYS A 100 0.66 19.03 1.99
CA LYS A 100 1.45 18.48 3.11
C LYS A 100 0.74 17.31 3.77
N LYS A 101 -0.57 17.42 4.00
CA LYS A 101 -1.39 16.35 4.56
C LYS A 101 -1.48 15.15 3.63
N ARG A 102 -1.80 15.35 2.34
CA ARG A 102 -1.81 14.26 1.34
C ARG A 102 -0.45 13.56 1.28
N LEU A 103 0.65 14.32 1.34
CA LEU A 103 2.00 13.77 1.28
C LEU A 103 2.35 12.93 2.52
N TRP A 104 1.96 13.37 3.72
CA TRP A 104 2.06 12.55 4.93
C TRP A 104 1.35 11.19 4.77
N TRP A 105 0.11 11.23 4.28
CA TRP A 105 -0.67 10.01 4.09
C TRP A 105 -0.09 9.12 2.99
N CYS A 106 0.53 9.69 1.94
CA CYS A 106 1.29 8.92 0.96
C CYS A 106 2.50 8.21 1.61
N CYS A 107 3.24 8.88 2.50
CA CYS A 107 4.33 8.24 3.25
C CYS A 107 3.82 7.09 4.12
N LEU A 108 2.72 7.29 4.86
CA LEU A 108 2.16 6.29 5.75
C LEU A 108 1.68 5.05 5.00
N VAL A 109 0.86 5.25 3.96
CA VAL A 109 0.39 4.15 3.10
C VAL A 109 1.59 3.43 2.50
N ARG A 110 2.55 4.17 1.92
CA ARG A 110 3.67 3.54 1.24
C ARG A 110 4.58 2.75 2.19
N GLU A 111 4.87 3.29 3.38
CA GLU A 111 5.61 2.58 4.43
C GLU A 111 4.92 1.26 4.78
N GLN A 112 3.60 1.27 4.97
CA GLN A 112 2.85 0.07 5.31
C GLN A 112 2.88 -0.98 4.19
N LEU A 113 2.71 -0.56 2.94
CA LEU A 113 2.75 -1.50 1.79
C LEU A 113 4.14 -2.13 1.64
N VAL A 114 5.21 -1.34 1.77
CA VAL A 114 6.58 -1.86 1.67
C VAL A 114 6.95 -2.72 2.89
N ALA A 115 6.45 -2.40 4.09
CA ALA A 115 6.60 -3.22 5.29
C ALA A 115 5.99 -4.61 5.08
N LEU A 116 4.76 -4.67 4.53
CA LEU A 116 4.08 -5.92 4.20
C LEU A 116 4.85 -6.72 3.14
N GLU A 117 5.30 -6.06 2.06
CA GLU A 117 6.11 -6.67 1.00
C GLU A 117 7.41 -7.28 1.52
N THR A 118 8.11 -6.59 2.42
CA THR A 118 9.41 -7.02 2.96
C THR A 118 9.28 -7.87 4.23
N ASN A 119 8.06 -8.19 4.66
CA ASN A 119 7.77 -8.86 5.92
C ASN A 119 8.45 -8.17 7.12
N ARG A 120 8.51 -6.84 7.11
CA ARG A 120 9.05 -5.99 8.19
C ARG A 120 7.91 -5.32 8.95
N SER A 121 8.21 -4.81 10.14
CA SER A 121 7.25 -4.01 10.89
C SER A 121 7.37 -2.54 10.52
N SER A 122 6.24 -1.87 10.34
CA SER A 122 6.20 -0.44 10.00
C SER A 122 6.92 0.40 11.03
N ARG A 123 7.77 1.34 10.57
CA ARG A 123 8.49 2.27 11.45
C ARG A 123 7.59 3.36 12.04
N ILE A 124 6.48 3.68 11.37
CA ILE A 124 5.55 4.73 11.81
C ILE A 124 4.64 4.15 12.89
N ARG A 125 4.87 4.51 14.15
CA ARG A 125 4.02 4.06 15.26
C ARG A 125 2.74 4.90 15.33
N PRO A 126 1.57 4.28 15.63
CA PRO A 126 0.29 4.98 15.77
C PRO A 126 0.35 6.20 16.69
N ASN A 127 1.17 6.14 17.75
CA ASN A 127 1.27 7.21 18.74
C ASN A 127 2.26 8.32 18.38
N ASP A 128 3.03 8.18 17.29
CA ASP A 128 4.12 9.10 16.92
C ASP A 128 3.65 10.26 16.01
N TRP A 129 2.37 10.28 15.63
CA TRP A 129 1.80 11.29 14.74
C TRP A 129 0.44 11.79 15.25
N ARG A 130 0.12 13.03 14.88
CA ARG A 130 -1.08 13.76 15.29
C ARG A 130 -1.81 14.41 14.11
N THR A 131 -1.31 14.21 12.88
CA THR A 131 -1.99 14.67 11.66
C THR A 131 -3.40 14.10 11.60
N THR A 132 -4.38 14.94 11.28
CA THR A 132 -5.79 14.48 11.20
C THR A 132 -6.00 13.43 10.10
N THR A 133 -7.06 12.63 10.28
CA THR A 133 -7.56 11.68 9.26
C THR A 133 -7.72 12.37 7.91
N LEU A 134 -7.23 11.70 6.86
CA LEU A 134 -7.40 12.14 5.47
C LEU A 134 -8.89 12.15 5.11
N THR A 135 -9.37 13.21 4.48
CA THR A 135 -10.73 13.31 3.97
C THR A 135 -10.72 13.76 2.51
N ILE A 136 -11.85 13.61 1.84
CA ILE A 136 -12.03 14.04 0.44
C ILE A 136 -11.76 15.55 0.26
N ASP A 137 -12.08 16.36 1.27
CA ASP A 137 -11.84 17.81 1.24
C ASP A 137 -10.35 18.18 1.19
N ASP A 138 -9.47 17.25 1.55
CA ASP A 138 -8.03 17.44 1.43
C ASP A 138 -7.55 17.30 -0.02
N PHE A 139 -8.40 16.90 -0.97
CA PHE A 139 -8.05 16.79 -2.39
C PHE A 139 -8.56 17.99 -3.19
N GLU A 140 -7.93 18.22 -4.34
CA GLU A 140 -8.29 19.29 -5.26
C GLU A 140 -8.73 18.67 -6.59
N PHE A 141 -10.02 18.71 -6.86
CA PHE A 141 -10.60 18.23 -8.11
C PHE A 141 -10.72 19.41 -9.07
N ARG A 142 -9.98 19.37 -10.18
CA ARG A 142 -9.94 20.49 -11.12
C ARG A 142 -9.91 19.99 -12.55
N HIS A 143 -10.60 20.73 -13.41
CA HIS A 143 -10.30 20.71 -14.84
C HIS A 143 -8.98 21.47 -15.04
N LEU A 144 -7.99 20.78 -15.59
CA LEU A 144 -6.72 21.42 -15.91
C LEU A 144 -6.89 22.38 -17.10
N PRO A 145 -6.02 23.38 -17.25
CA PRO A 145 -6.06 24.28 -18.40
C PRO A 145 -6.05 23.49 -19.72
N LYS A 146 -6.80 23.95 -20.72
CA LYS A 146 -6.94 23.24 -22.01
C LYS A 146 -5.59 22.85 -22.63
N LYS A 147 -4.60 23.74 -22.57
CA LYS A 147 -3.22 23.49 -23.04
C LYS A 147 -2.56 22.26 -22.38
N VAL A 148 -2.82 22.04 -21.09
CA VAL A 148 -2.32 20.88 -20.34
C VAL A 148 -3.09 19.62 -20.73
N ILE A 149 -4.42 19.74 -20.89
CA ILE A 149 -5.28 18.64 -21.34
C ILE A 149 -4.90 18.17 -22.75
N ASP A 150 -4.62 19.10 -23.65
CA ASP A 150 -4.21 18.82 -25.04
C ASP A 150 -2.85 18.10 -25.06
N PHE A 151 -1.93 18.47 -24.16
CA PHE A 151 -0.63 17.80 -24.00
C PHE A 151 -0.76 16.38 -23.42
N TYR A 152 -1.70 16.18 -22.48
CA TYR A 152 -1.99 14.88 -21.87
C TYR A 152 -3.29 14.27 -22.43
N SER A 153 -3.47 14.31 -23.75
CA SER A 153 -4.72 13.94 -24.42
C SER A 153 -5.19 12.51 -24.10
N ASN A 154 -4.29 11.62 -23.68
CA ASN A 154 -4.62 10.22 -23.38
C ASN A 154 -4.81 9.96 -21.87
N CYS A 155 -4.60 10.94 -20.99
CA CYS A 155 -4.76 10.74 -19.54
C CYS A 155 -6.16 11.17 -19.09
N GLY A 156 -7.10 10.23 -18.99
CA GLY A 156 -8.47 10.58 -18.61
C GLY A 156 -8.63 11.06 -17.16
N MET A 157 -7.74 10.64 -16.24
CA MET A 157 -7.64 11.21 -14.87
C MET A 157 -7.47 12.74 -14.89
N MET A 158 -6.70 13.27 -15.84
CA MET A 158 -6.43 14.72 -15.93
C MET A 158 -7.61 15.50 -16.50
N LYS A 159 -8.59 14.81 -17.11
CA LYS A 159 -9.76 15.42 -17.77
C LYS A 159 -11.04 15.29 -16.95
N ASN A 160 -11.15 14.25 -16.14
CA ASN A 160 -12.39 13.83 -15.51
C ASN A 160 -12.34 14.02 -13.98
N PRO A 161 -12.95 15.08 -13.43
CA PRO A 161 -13.00 15.31 -11.98
C PRO A 161 -13.72 14.20 -11.22
N ASN A 162 -14.68 13.50 -11.84
CA ASN A 162 -15.36 12.37 -11.20
C ASN A 162 -14.38 11.21 -11.00
N LEU A 163 -13.53 10.94 -11.98
CA LEU A 163 -12.45 9.96 -11.86
C LEU A 163 -11.44 10.36 -10.77
N GLN A 164 -11.03 11.64 -10.73
CA GLN A 164 -10.16 12.15 -9.67
C GLN A 164 -10.80 11.94 -8.28
N HIS A 165 -12.09 12.22 -8.15
CA HIS A 165 -12.85 12.03 -6.93
C HIS A 165 -12.96 10.56 -6.52
N GLU A 166 -13.28 9.65 -7.45
CA GLU A 166 -13.29 8.21 -7.18
C GLU A 166 -11.93 7.71 -6.71
N LEU A 167 -10.84 8.08 -7.39
CA LEU A 167 -9.48 7.68 -7.01
C LEU A 167 -9.08 8.23 -5.64
N ALA A 168 -9.39 9.49 -5.33
CA ALA A 168 -9.16 10.08 -4.02
C ALA A 168 -9.97 9.38 -2.92
N THR A 169 -11.19 8.93 -3.23
CA THR A 169 -12.03 8.19 -2.29
C THR A 169 -11.45 6.80 -2.00
N ILE A 170 -11.00 6.09 -3.04
CA ILE A 170 -10.34 4.79 -2.88
C ILE A 170 -9.05 4.92 -2.07
N PHE A 171 -8.22 5.93 -2.37
CA PHE A 171 -6.98 6.16 -1.62
C PHE A 171 -7.25 6.56 -0.16
N THR A 172 -8.30 7.33 0.12
CA THR A 172 -8.72 7.67 1.49
C THR A 172 -9.13 6.41 2.26
N ALA A 173 -9.86 5.50 1.62
CA ALA A 173 -10.20 4.21 2.21
C ALA A 173 -8.95 3.35 2.47
N GLU A 174 -8.03 3.28 1.51
CA GLU A 174 -6.75 2.57 1.62
C GLU A 174 -5.90 3.09 2.78
N ALA A 175 -5.85 4.42 2.97
CA ALA A 175 -5.19 5.07 4.09
C ALA A 175 -5.76 4.63 5.44
N GLY A 176 -7.09 4.58 5.58
CA GLY A 176 -7.75 4.08 6.79
C GLY A 176 -7.47 2.61 7.07
N LEU A 177 -7.44 1.77 6.04
CA LEU A 177 -7.09 0.35 6.21
C LEU A 177 -5.62 0.17 6.62
N CYS A 178 -4.71 1.00 6.08
CA CYS A 178 -3.30 0.96 6.45
C CYS A 178 -3.07 1.28 7.93
N THR A 179 -3.87 2.15 8.56
CA THR A 179 -3.76 2.44 10.01
C THR A 179 -4.22 1.28 10.89
N ILE A 180 -5.24 0.53 10.44
CA ILE A 180 -5.66 -0.72 11.11
C ILE A 180 -4.54 -1.76 11.00
N THR A 181 -4.00 -1.92 9.80
CA THR A 181 -2.96 -2.93 9.49
C THR A 181 -1.63 -2.62 10.18
N SER A 182 -1.26 -1.34 10.31
CA SER A 182 -0.02 -0.93 10.99
C SER A 182 -0.05 -1.29 12.48
N ARG A 183 -1.19 -1.12 13.16
CA ARG A 183 -1.36 -1.52 14.58
C ARG A 183 -1.12 -3.02 14.76
N LEU A 184 -1.70 -3.84 13.89
CA LEU A 184 -1.52 -5.30 13.93
C LEU A 184 -0.07 -5.70 13.70
N THR A 185 0.55 -5.20 12.63
CA THR A 185 1.94 -5.56 12.30
C THR A 185 2.93 -5.10 13.36
N GLN A 186 2.65 -4.03 14.09
CA GLN A 186 3.50 -3.59 15.21
C GLN A 186 3.40 -4.49 16.44
N ALA A 187 2.20 -4.94 16.79
CA ALA A 187 2.04 -6.01 17.77
C ALA A 187 2.86 -7.25 17.36
N SER A 188 2.92 -7.55 16.05
CA SER A 188 3.69 -8.69 15.53
C SER A 188 5.22 -8.57 15.55
N SER A 189 5.79 -7.36 15.50
CA SER A 189 7.25 -7.14 15.49
C SER A 189 7.93 -7.68 16.73
N VAL A 190 7.23 -7.62 17.86
CA VAL A 190 7.76 -8.02 19.15
C VAL A 190 8.11 -9.52 19.14
N PHE A 191 7.47 -10.30 18.25
CA PHE A 191 7.78 -11.73 18.04
C PHE A 191 8.98 -12.01 17.13
N LYS A 192 9.20 -11.21 16.08
CA LYS A 192 10.19 -11.53 15.04
C LYS A 192 11.64 -11.45 15.54
N HIS A 193 11.89 -10.74 16.63
CA HIS A 193 13.19 -10.66 17.27
C HIS A 193 13.44 -11.76 18.33
N ALA A 194 12.42 -12.56 18.68
CA ALA A 194 12.58 -13.74 19.51
C ALA A 194 13.17 -14.89 18.66
N SER A 195 14.48 -14.88 18.49
CA SER A 195 15.21 -15.96 17.82
C SER A 195 15.20 -17.19 18.73
N LYS A 196 14.32 -18.15 18.40
CA LYS A 196 13.88 -19.33 19.16
C LYS A 196 12.76 -19.00 20.18
N PRO A 197 11.54 -19.53 19.99
CA PRO A 197 10.50 -19.41 20.99
C PRO A 197 10.86 -20.34 22.15
N ASP A 198 11.55 -19.83 23.17
CA ASP A 198 11.52 -20.49 24.47
C ASP A 198 10.11 -20.35 25.03
N THR A 199 9.67 -21.30 25.85
CA THR A 199 8.35 -21.37 26.51
C THR A 199 8.02 -20.12 27.37
N ARG A 200 8.93 -19.16 27.47
CA ARG A 200 8.79 -17.88 28.19
C ARG A 200 8.36 -16.71 27.30
N ASP A 201 8.43 -16.83 25.96
CA ASP A 201 8.01 -15.78 25.01
C ASP A 201 6.50 -15.73 24.76
N LEU A 202 5.73 -16.65 25.36
CA LEU A 202 4.26 -16.67 25.32
C LEU A 202 3.63 -15.40 25.92
N GLY A 203 4.35 -14.66 26.77
CA GLY A 203 3.92 -13.39 27.35
C GLY A 203 3.98 -12.18 26.41
N ILE A 204 4.42 -12.38 25.17
CA ILE A 204 4.56 -11.31 24.17
C ILE A 204 3.35 -11.24 23.23
N LEU A 205 2.53 -12.32 23.15
CA LEU A 205 1.43 -12.46 22.19
C LEU A 205 0.34 -11.40 22.43
N PRO A 206 -0.21 -10.78 21.36
CA PRO A 206 -1.30 -9.83 21.55
C PRO A 206 -2.47 -10.57 22.20
N ASP A 207 -3.11 -9.89 23.13
CA ASP A 207 -4.29 -10.42 23.79
C ASP A 207 -5.39 -10.67 22.75
N ILE A 208 -6.13 -11.76 22.94
CA ILE A 208 -7.21 -12.14 22.02
C ILE A 208 -8.28 -11.05 22.00
N SER A 209 -8.54 -10.38 23.14
CA SER A 209 -9.52 -9.28 23.21
C SER A 209 -9.08 -8.05 22.39
N GLU A 210 -7.78 -7.73 22.36
CA GLU A 210 -7.24 -6.67 21.51
C GLU A 210 -7.36 -7.04 20.03
N LEU A 211 -7.08 -8.31 19.67
CA LEU A 211 -7.27 -8.81 18.30
C LEU A 211 -8.74 -8.81 17.88
N ASP A 212 -9.67 -9.08 18.80
CA ASP A 212 -11.11 -8.99 18.57
C ASP A 212 -11.52 -7.54 18.27
N SER A 213 -11.09 -6.60 19.10
CA SER A 213 -11.36 -5.18 18.89
C SER A 213 -10.85 -4.67 17.54
N VAL A 214 -9.65 -5.09 17.13
CA VAL A 214 -9.11 -4.69 15.82
C VAL A 214 -9.84 -5.39 14.66
N ASP A 215 -10.29 -6.64 14.82
CA ASP A 215 -11.10 -7.32 13.79
C ASP A 215 -12.47 -6.67 13.62
N GLU A 216 -13.11 -6.26 14.72
CA GLU A 216 -14.36 -5.50 14.71
C GLU A 216 -14.20 -4.16 13.99
N GLU A 217 -13.13 -3.42 14.29
CA GLU A 217 -12.83 -2.16 13.61
C GLU A 217 -12.62 -2.36 12.10
N ARG A 218 -11.91 -3.43 11.71
CA ARG A 218 -11.72 -3.82 10.30
C ARG A 218 -13.04 -4.13 9.61
N LEU A 219 -13.95 -4.83 10.28
CA LEU A 219 -15.28 -5.15 9.75
C LEU A 219 -16.15 -3.89 9.63
N TYR A 220 -16.13 -3.01 10.64
CA TYR A 220 -16.82 -1.74 10.61
C TYR A 220 -16.30 -0.82 9.49
N TRP A 221 -14.98 -0.78 9.30
CA TRP A 221 -14.36 -0.08 8.18
C TRP A 221 -14.90 -0.59 6.83
N ALA A 222 -15.02 -1.91 6.64
CA ALA A 222 -15.54 -2.48 5.41
C ALA A 222 -17.02 -2.14 5.16
N GLN A 223 -17.83 -2.09 6.21
CA GLN A 223 -19.26 -1.71 6.14
C GLN A 223 -19.46 -0.22 5.87
N SER A 224 -18.52 0.63 6.29
CA SER A 224 -18.58 2.08 6.09
C SER A 224 -17.97 2.54 4.76
N LEU A 225 -17.52 1.61 3.91
CA LEU A 225 -16.94 1.95 2.61
C LEU A 225 -17.95 2.64 1.67
N PRO A 226 -17.55 3.74 1.01
CA PRO A 226 -18.34 4.35 -0.05
C PRO A 226 -18.60 3.39 -1.22
N SER A 227 -19.72 3.60 -1.92
CA SER A 227 -20.15 2.70 -3.01
C SER A 227 -19.14 2.59 -4.17
N CYS A 228 -18.31 3.62 -4.37
CA CYS A 228 -17.24 3.64 -5.36
C CYS A 228 -15.98 2.86 -4.94
N CYS A 229 -15.91 2.34 -3.71
CA CYS A 229 -14.79 1.53 -3.22
C CYS A 229 -15.05 0.03 -3.27
N TYR A 230 -16.30 -0.41 -3.45
CA TYR A 230 -16.63 -1.83 -3.55
C TYR A 230 -16.00 -2.46 -4.80
N ILE A 231 -15.55 -3.70 -4.64
CA ILE A 231 -15.08 -4.51 -5.76
C ILE A 231 -16.23 -4.75 -6.74
N ARG A 232 -15.90 -4.71 -8.03
CA ARG A 232 -16.83 -4.94 -9.13
C ARG A 232 -16.10 -5.74 -10.20
N ASP A 233 -16.80 -6.63 -10.88
CA ASP A 233 -16.22 -7.42 -11.96
C ASP A 233 -15.67 -6.48 -13.05
N VAL A 234 -14.46 -6.77 -13.52
CA VAL A 234 -13.91 -6.09 -14.68
C VAL A 234 -14.75 -6.50 -15.89
N THR A 235 -15.52 -5.56 -16.44
CA THR A 235 -16.43 -5.85 -17.55
C THR A 235 -15.65 -5.85 -18.88
N PRO A 236 -15.78 -6.88 -19.74
CA PRO A 236 -14.91 -7.04 -20.93
C PRO A 236 -15.14 -6.04 -22.08
N THR A 237 -16.23 -5.26 -22.06
CA THR A 237 -16.71 -4.56 -23.26
C THR A 237 -16.38 -3.06 -23.25
N GLY A 238 -15.46 -2.65 -24.14
CA GLY A 238 -15.27 -1.24 -24.54
C GLY A 238 -14.78 -0.30 -23.44
N VAL A 239 -14.09 -0.83 -22.44
CA VAL A 239 -13.69 -0.07 -21.25
C VAL A 239 -12.49 0.81 -21.56
N GLY A 240 -12.69 2.14 -21.54
CA GLY A 240 -11.57 3.09 -21.58
C GLY A 240 -10.60 2.90 -20.42
N GLU A 241 -9.34 3.25 -20.63
CA GLU A 241 -8.22 3.12 -19.65
C GLU A 241 -8.58 3.59 -18.24
N ASP A 242 -9.43 4.62 -18.15
CA ASP A 242 -9.98 5.18 -16.91
C ASP A 242 -10.71 4.18 -16.02
N LYS A 243 -11.57 3.30 -16.56
CA LYS A 243 -12.29 2.33 -15.70
C LYS A 243 -11.40 1.16 -15.31
N LEU A 244 -10.41 0.80 -16.15
CA LEU A 244 -9.39 -0.19 -15.79
C LEU A 244 -8.55 0.31 -14.61
N LEU A 245 -8.19 1.59 -14.60
CA LEU A 245 -7.48 2.21 -13.48
C LEU A 245 -8.30 2.13 -12.19
N ILE A 246 -9.58 2.51 -12.21
CA ILE A 246 -10.45 2.41 -11.02
C ILE A 246 -10.57 0.96 -10.55
N ALA A 247 -10.85 0.03 -11.48
CA ALA A 247 -10.99 -1.39 -11.14
C ALA A 247 -9.71 -1.93 -10.48
N THR A 248 -8.55 -1.59 -11.04
CA THR A 248 -7.23 -1.95 -10.47
C THR A 248 -7.07 -1.42 -9.04
N ARG A 249 -7.39 -0.14 -8.80
CA ARG A 249 -7.31 0.45 -7.44
C ARG A 249 -8.27 -0.21 -6.45
N ARG A 250 -9.49 -0.55 -6.87
CA ARG A 250 -10.45 -1.31 -6.05
C ARG A 250 -9.89 -2.70 -5.73
N SER A 251 -9.37 -3.41 -6.71
CA SER A 251 -8.81 -4.74 -6.51
C SER A 251 -7.67 -4.73 -5.49
N ILE A 252 -6.77 -3.74 -5.55
CA ILE A 252 -5.69 -3.58 -4.56
C ILE A 252 -6.25 -3.32 -3.17
N LEU A 253 -7.23 -2.44 -3.02
CA LEU A 253 -7.86 -2.14 -1.73
C LEU A 253 -8.44 -3.39 -1.08
N HIS A 254 -9.16 -4.22 -1.86
CA HIS A 254 -9.77 -5.46 -1.35
C HIS A 254 -8.72 -6.55 -1.08
N MET A 255 -7.69 -6.68 -1.91
CA MET A 255 -6.57 -7.58 -1.63
C MET A 255 -5.87 -7.22 -0.32
N LEU A 256 -5.66 -5.92 -0.06
CA LEU A 256 -5.13 -5.45 1.22
C LEU A 256 -6.04 -5.80 2.39
N TYR A 257 -7.35 -5.64 2.24
CA TYR A 257 -8.32 -5.97 3.28
C TYR A 257 -8.26 -7.45 3.67
N TYR A 258 -8.22 -8.34 2.68
CA TYR A 258 -8.10 -9.77 2.92
C TYR A 258 -6.72 -10.14 3.46
N ALA A 259 -5.64 -9.46 3.05
CA ALA A 259 -4.31 -9.64 3.64
C ALA A 259 -4.31 -9.27 5.14
N THR A 260 -4.96 -8.17 5.53
CA THR A 260 -5.15 -7.79 6.93
C THR A 260 -5.97 -8.84 7.69
N SER A 261 -7.01 -9.42 7.07
CA SER A 261 -7.77 -10.53 7.65
C SER A 261 -6.89 -11.76 7.92
N CYS A 262 -6.01 -12.13 6.97
CA CYS A 262 -5.04 -13.21 7.15
C CYS A 262 -4.11 -12.94 8.36
N ILE A 263 -3.61 -11.70 8.46
CA ILE A 263 -2.70 -11.27 9.53
C ILE A 263 -3.38 -11.38 10.91
N VAL A 264 -4.60 -10.86 11.08
CA VAL A 264 -5.37 -10.95 12.35
C VAL A 264 -5.62 -12.40 12.74
N ASN A 265 -6.14 -13.20 11.82
CA ASN A 265 -6.54 -14.57 12.13
C ASN A 265 -5.32 -15.46 12.42
N ARG A 266 -4.18 -15.19 11.79
CA ARG A 266 -2.92 -15.86 12.13
C ARG A 266 -2.45 -15.53 13.54
N MET A 267 -2.46 -14.26 13.94
CA MET A 267 -2.09 -13.87 15.30
C MET A 267 -3.03 -14.49 16.33
N ARG A 268 -4.34 -14.48 16.04
CA ARG A 268 -5.34 -15.10 16.91
C ARG A 268 -5.09 -16.60 17.10
N HIS A 269 -4.80 -17.31 16.01
CA HIS A 269 -4.48 -18.73 16.08
C HIS A 269 -3.23 -19.00 16.94
N MET A 270 -2.19 -18.18 16.78
CA MET A 270 -0.96 -18.27 17.58
C MET A 270 -1.22 -17.98 19.06
N SER A 271 -1.95 -16.89 19.40
CA SER A 271 -2.35 -16.55 20.78
C SER A 271 -3.25 -17.62 21.40
N TYR A 272 -4.10 -18.27 20.60
CA TYR A 272 -4.95 -19.37 21.06
C TYR A 272 -4.13 -20.63 21.36
N ILE A 273 -3.22 -21.06 20.47
CA ILE A 273 -2.35 -22.21 20.71
C ILE A 273 -1.47 -21.97 21.95
N ALA A 274 -0.98 -20.74 22.12
CA ALA A 274 -0.20 -20.34 23.28
C ALA A 274 -0.97 -20.44 24.61
N SER A 275 -2.27 -20.19 24.60
CA SER A 275 -3.11 -20.23 25.80
C SER A 275 -3.65 -21.63 26.13
N VAL A 276 -3.69 -22.54 25.16
CA VAL A 276 -4.16 -23.93 25.34
C VAL A 276 -2.96 -24.87 25.44
N ASP A 277 -2.65 -25.30 26.67
CA ASP A 277 -1.56 -26.24 26.99
C ASP A 277 -1.60 -27.49 26.06
N LEU A 278 -0.49 -27.73 25.34
CA LEU A 278 -0.40 -28.62 24.18
C LEU A 278 -0.54 -30.11 24.57
N LYS A 279 -1.77 -30.62 24.74
CA LYS A 279 -2.00 -32.05 25.09
C LYS A 279 -3.10 -32.79 24.34
N SER A 280 -3.64 -32.30 23.23
CA SER A 280 -4.56 -33.14 22.44
C SER A 280 -4.37 -33.07 20.92
N SER A 281 -4.25 -34.28 20.39
CA SER A 281 -4.09 -34.72 19.01
C SER A 281 -5.21 -34.26 18.07
N VAL A 282 -4.85 -34.03 16.81
CA VAL A 282 -5.69 -33.84 15.60
C VAL A 282 -7.02 -33.13 15.85
N ARG A 283 -7.02 -31.79 15.71
CA ARG A 283 -8.25 -30.98 15.69
C ARG A 283 -8.58 -30.52 14.28
N ALA A 284 -9.89 -30.50 13.99
CA ALA A 284 -10.46 -29.83 12.83
C ALA A 284 -9.94 -28.38 12.73
N PRO A 285 -9.87 -27.79 11.51
CA PRO A 285 -9.32 -26.46 11.35
C PRO A 285 -10.06 -25.46 12.24
N THR A 286 -9.30 -24.68 13.01
CA THR A 286 -9.88 -23.64 13.87
C THR A 286 -10.61 -22.61 13.00
N THR A 287 -11.61 -21.91 13.57
CA THR A 287 -12.33 -20.82 12.87
C THR A 287 -11.36 -19.80 12.24
N SER A 288 -10.23 -19.54 12.91
CA SER A 288 -9.16 -18.68 12.38
C SER A 288 -8.51 -19.23 11.11
N GLN A 289 -8.21 -20.53 11.05
CA GLN A 289 -7.66 -21.17 9.84
C GLN A 289 -8.67 -21.15 8.68
N LEU A 290 -9.96 -21.34 8.95
CA LEU A 290 -11.00 -21.22 7.92
C LEU A 290 -11.08 -19.80 7.33
N ARG A 291 -11.04 -18.78 8.19
CA ARG A 291 -11.04 -17.36 7.77
C ARG A 291 -9.81 -17.00 6.94
N VAL A 292 -8.63 -17.54 7.27
CA VAL A 292 -7.42 -17.36 6.45
C VAL A 292 -7.61 -17.98 5.06
N ARG A 293 -8.13 -19.22 4.99
CA ARG A 293 -8.39 -19.89 3.70
C ARG A 293 -9.39 -19.12 2.84
N GLU A 294 -10.47 -18.64 3.45
CA GLU A 294 -11.48 -17.82 2.76
C GLU A 294 -10.87 -16.52 2.21
N ALA A 295 -10.10 -15.80 3.01
CA ALA A 295 -9.43 -14.57 2.58
C ALA A 295 -8.46 -14.81 1.41
N VAL A 296 -7.68 -15.90 1.45
CA VAL A 296 -6.77 -16.30 0.36
C VAL A 296 -7.54 -16.64 -0.92
N LEU A 297 -8.68 -17.32 -0.82
CA LEU A 297 -9.54 -17.61 -1.97
C LEU A 297 -10.04 -16.32 -2.62
N HIS A 298 -10.45 -15.33 -1.82
CA HIS A 298 -10.85 -14.03 -2.35
C HIS A 298 -9.68 -13.32 -3.07
N ILE A 299 -8.50 -13.28 -2.46
CA ILE A 299 -7.31 -12.68 -3.09
C ILE A 299 -7.00 -13.37 -4.43
N THR A 300 -7.03 -14.70 -4.45
CA THR A 300 -6.76 -15.50 -5.66
C THR A 300 -7.77 -15.20 -6.77
N ARG A 301 -9.07 -15.08 -6.44
CA ARG A 301 -10.11 -14.70 -7.41
C ARG A 301 -9.88 -13.30 -7.99
N ILE A 302 -9.48 -12.34 -7.15
CA ILE A 302 -9.19 -10.98 -7.60
C ILE A 302 -7.98 -10.98 -8.56
N ILE A 303 -6.94 -11.75 -8.24
CA ILE A 303 -5.76 -11.88 -9.11
C ILE A 303 -6.12 -12.50 -10.45
N ASP A 304 -6.90 -13.59 -10.44
CA ASP A 304 -7.36 -14.25 -11.67
C ASP A 304 -8.17 -13.31 -12.56
N ASP A 305 -9.06 -12.49 -11.97
CA ASP A 305 -9.81 -11.48 -12.72
C ASP A 305 -8.89 -10.39 -13.32
N LEU A 306 -7.88 -9.94 -12.58
CA LEU A 306 -6.88 -8.99 -13.11
C LEU A 306 -6.02 -9.60 -14.23
N ASP A 307 -5.65 -10.88 -14.12
CA ASP A 307 -4.83 -11.58 -15.13
C ASP A 307 -5.59 -11.76 -16.44
N ARG A 308 -6.86 -12.18 -16.37
CA ARG A 308 -7.74 -12.33 -17.53
C ARG A 308 -7.88 -11.05 -18.36
N HIS A 309 -7.72 -9.89 -17.71
CA HIS A 309 -7.79 -8.58 -18.36
C HIS A 309 -6.41 -7.96 -18.64
N GLY A 310 -5.32 -8.71 -18.43
CA GLY A 310 -3.95 -8.26 -18.71
C GLY A 310 -3.44 -7.15 -17.78
N LEU A 311 -4.09 -6.93 -16.63
CA LEU A 311 -3.81 -5.80 -15.74
C LEU A 311 -2.65 -6.06 -14.78
N ILE A 312 -2.27 -7.32 -14.53
CA ILE A 312 -1.18 -7.67 -13.61
C ILE A 312 0.15 -7.02 -14.02
N GLY A 313 0.45 -6.97 -15.32
CA GLY A 313 1.68 -6.37 -15.84
C GLY A 313 1.77 -4.85 -15.62
N SER A 314 0.63 -4.18 -15.43
CA SER A 314 0.54 -2.73 -15.21
C SER A 314 0.70 -2.32 -13.75
N LEU A 315 0.56 -3.27 -12.81
CA LEU A 315 0.71 -3.02 -11.39
C LEU A 315 2.18 -2.69 -11.03
N PRO A 316 2.45 -1.64 -10.23
CA PRO A 316 3.73 -1.45 -9.55
C PRO A 316 4.22 -2.73 -8.85
N ALA A 317 5.54 -2.92 -8.81
CA ALA A 317 6.16 -4.13 -8.27
C ALA A 317 5.71 -4.46 -6.84
N THR A 318 5.67 -3.45 -5.97
CA THR A 318 5.21 -3.57 -4.59
C THR A 318 3.76 -4.05 -4.47
N GLU A 319 2.91 -3.67 -5.43
CA GLU A 319 1.51 -4.11 -5.45
C GLU A 319 1.41 -5.56 -5.90
N ARG A 320 2.32 -6.02 -6.78
CA ARG A 320 2.50 -7.45 -7.06
C ARG A 320 3.10 -8.21 -5.87
N THR A 321 3.87 -7.58 -5.01
CA THR A 321 4.42 -8.28 -3.84
C THR A 321 3.38 -8.46 -2.72
N ILE A 322 2.35 -7.61 -2.65
CA ILE A 322 1.18 -7.86 -1.80
C ILE A 322 0.50 -9.17 -2.23
N ILE A 323 0.36 -9.40 -3.55
CA ILE A 323 -0.13 -10.65 -4.14
C ILE A 323 0.72 -11.85 -3.66
N TYR A 324 2.05 -11.75 -3.77
CA TYR A 324 2.95 -12.83 -3.34
C TYR A 324 2.97 -13.02 -1.81
N SER A 325 2.83 -11.96 -1.03
CA SER A 325 2.80 -12.02 0.43
C SER A 325 1.55 -12.74 0.93
N ALA A 326 0.39 -12.50 0.30
CA ALA A 326 -0.85 -13.17 0.62
C ALA A 326 -0.79 -14.68 0.33
N ILE A 327 -0.16 -15.06 -0.79
CA ILE A 327 0.09 -16.46 -1.16
C ILE A 327 1.13 -17.08 -0.22
N SER A 328 2.20 -16.37 0.11
CA SER A 328 3.21 -16.86 1.07
C SER A 328 2.63 -17.06 2.46
N MET A 329 1.66 -16.23 2.88
CA MET A 329 0.95 -16.38 4.14
C MET A 329 0.05 -17.63 4.17
N SER A 330 -0.41 -18.15 3.01
CA SER A 330 -1.25 -19.35 2.93
C SER A 330 -0.45 -20.65 3.08
N MET A 331 0.77 -20.69 2.52
CA MET A 331 1.64 -21.88 2.60
C MET A 331 2.10 -22.15 4.03
N GLN A 332 2.34 -21.12 4.85
CA GLN A 332 2.81 -21.28 6.24
C GLN A 332 1.73 -21.70 7.26
N VAL A 333 0.46 -21.78 6.85
CA VAL A 333 -0.67 -22.17 7.74
C VAL A 333 -1.13 -23.61 7.45
N MET A 334 -0.61 -24.24 6.39
CA MET A 334 -0.95 -25.60 5.98
C MET A 334 0.05 -26.67 6.45
N ASP A 335 1.17 -26.25 7.04
CA ASP A 335 2.17 -27.10 7.69
C ASP A 335 2.00 -27.09 9.22
#